data_AF-A0A370KIA8-F1
#
_entry.id   AF-A0A370KIA8-F1
#
_cell.length_a   1.000
_cell.length_b   1.000
_cell.length_c   1.000
_cell.angle_alpha   90.00
_cell.angle_beta   90.00
_cell.angle_gamma   90.00
#
_symmetry.space_group_name_H-M   'P 1'
#
loop_
_entity.id
_entity.type
_entity.pdbx_description
1 polymer ?
#
loop_
_entity_poly.entity_id
_entity_poly.type
_entity_poly.pdbx_seq_one_letter_code
_entity_poly.pdbx_strand_id
1 'polypeptide(L)'
;MGSEAFENLVASQLHISPDGSVFAGEMADDTQAAFANVPEKARGLVEQTIRDGKGWAAFGTKTNAENRLEVQVLYLLEDGDTCVTIQDNPERISPIYLPEAVSRSLLLFFRLSTDGDEVELRSRLQAFLTKTNENRSTSTAPRVVKGGKPRKIDSREYVRKWEGLFPAQMLESIARLQDACNSRNNGSEIDLSDKFVTGADLDGDRYEDWVANGYGVFCRGPDGGRRQFASDEHGATVWVMLSSNGKLGSVAEFRLAPGDTIRRYDGYVIIDSKLGIYSLKAGSTVNALKSIPEGGRIVFTLART
;
A
#
# COMPACT_ATOMS: atom_id res chain seq x y z
N MET A 1 -20.01 17.34 0.78
CA MET A 1 -19.47 18.68 0.47
C MET A 1 -18.02 18.81 0.98
N GLY A 2 -17.08 17.97 0.51
CA GLY A 2 -15.71 17.94 1.05
C GLY A 2 -14.58 18.12 0.02
N SER A 3 -14.90 18.19 -1.28
CA SER A 3 -13.89 18.19 -2.34
C SER A 3 -13.33 19.57 -2.72
N GLU A 4 -13.74 20.65 -2.06
CA GLU A 4 -13.30 22.02 -2.36
C GLU A 4 -12.40 22.63 -1.26
N ALA A 5 -12.17 21.91 -0.16
CA ALA A 5 -11.51 22.47 1.01
C ALA A 5 -10.00 22.67 0.80
N PHE A 6 -9.27 21.68 0.27
CA PHE A 6 -7.82 21.69 0.02
C PHE A 6 -7.39 20.57 -0.96
N GLU A 7 -6.18 20.67 -1.52
CA GLU A 7 -5.55 19.70 -2.41
C GLU A 7 -4.61 18.74 -1.63
N ASN A 8 -4.18 17.62 -2.23
CA ASN A 8 -3.19 16.69 -1.65
C ASN A 8 -3.56 16.16 -0.25
N LEU A 9 -4.76 15.60 -0.13
CA LEU A 9 -5.35 15.21 1.15
C LEU A 9 -4.64 14.01 1.79
N VAL A 10 -4.35 14.14 3.08
CA VAL A 10 -3.83 13.07 3.96
C VAL A 10 -4.64 13.08 5.25
N ALA A 11 -5.15 11.94 5.69
CA ALA A 11 -5.87 11.83 6.95
C ALA A 11 -4.97 11.25 8.05
N SER A 12 -5.14 11.73 9.28
CA SER A 12 -4.54 11.18 10.50
C SER A 12 -5.61 11.07 11.58
N GLN A 13 -5.50 10.08 12.46
CA GLN A 13 -6.42 9.94 13.59
C GLN A 13 -6.13 11.01 14.65
N LEU A 14 -7.19 11.43 15.36
CA LEU A 14 -7.07 12.31 16.53
C LEU A 14 -6.89 11.50 17.82
N HIS A 15 -6.12 12.06 18.73
CA HIS A 15 -5.83 11.50 20.04
C HIS A 15 -5.97 12.57 21.12
N ILE A 16 -6.23 12.12 22.36
CA ILE A 16 -6.38 12.98 23.53
C ILE A 16 -5.34 12.62 24.55
N SER A 17 -4.53 13.60 24.96
CA SER A 17 -3.56 13.45 26.04
C SER A 17 -4.24 13.56 27.42
N PRO A 18 -3.56 13.11 28.50
CA PRO A 18 -4.14 13.12 29.84
C PRO A 18 -4.54 14.50 30.38
N ASP A 19 -3.93 15.57 29.86
CA ASP A 19 -4.25 16.96 30.18
C ASP A 19 -5.42 17.54 29.36
N GLY A 20 -6.02 16.74 28.47
CA GLY A 20 -7.14 17.13 27.62
C GLY A 20 -6.73 17.79 26.30
N SER A 21 -5.43 17.87 25.99
CA SER A 21 -4.98 18.37 24.69
C SER A 21 -5.32 17.37 23.58
N VAL A 22 -5.71 17.88 22.41
CA VAL A 22 -5.99 17.05 21.24
C VAL A 22 -4.88 17.25 20.23
N PHE A 23 -4.36 16.12 19.75
CA PHE A 23 -3.27 16.06 18.81
C PHE A 23 -3.61 15.06 17.70
N ALA A 24 -2.96 15.16 16.56
CA ALA A 24 -3.09 14.18 15.48
C ALA A 24 -1.72 13.58 15.22
N GLY A 25 -1.63 12.28 14.94
CA GLY A 25 -0.32 11.60 14.83
C GLY A 25 0.02 10.76 16.06
N GLU A 26 1.29 10.38 16.22
CA GLU A 26 1.70 9.41 17.23
C GLU A 26 2.12 10.07 18.55
N MET A 27 2.51 11.35 18.53
CA MET A 27 3.04 12.06 19.69
C MET A 27 2.22 13.31 20.04
N ALA A 28 2.18 13.67 21.33
CA ALA A 28 1.44 14.84 21.83
C ALA A 28 1.95 16.18 21.27
N ASP A 29 3.19 16.19 20.77
CA ASP A 29 3.81 17.36 20.12
C ASP A 29 3.37 17.50 18.64
N ASP A 30 2.67 16.49 18.09
CA ASP A 30 2.14 16.50 16.74
C ASP A 30 0.80 17.24 16.70
N THR A 31 0.74 18.40 16.03
CA THR A 31 -0.47 19.24 15.87
C THR A 31 -0.88 20.02 17.13
N GLN A 32 -1.02 21.35 17.00
CA GLN A 32 -1.55 22.21 18.07
C GLN A 32 -3.09 22.16 18.18
N ALA A 33 -3.61 22.57 19.33
CA ALA A 33 -4.99 22.32 19.77
C ALA A 33 -6.07 22.95 18.87
N ALA A 34 -6.72 22.10 18.07
CA ALA A 34 -7.91 22.32 17.24
C ALA A 34 -9.19 22.76 17.97
N PHE A 35 -9.09 23.08 19.26
CA PHE A 35 -10.22 23.10 20.20
C PHE A 35 -10.48 24.47 20.81
N ALA A 36 -9.87 25.53 20.28
CA ALA A 36 -10.10 26.89 20.75
C ALA A 36 -11.56 27.33 20.56
N ASN A 37 -12.25 26.80 19.54
CA ASN A 37 -13.58 27.26 19.11
C ASN A 37 -14.74 26.30 19.44
N VAL A 38 -14.47 25.16 20.09
CA VAL A 38 -15.53 24.22 20.50
C VAL A 38 -16.22 24.74 21.77
N PRO A 39 -17.55 24.91 21.78
CA PRO A 39 -18.27 25.31 22.99
C PRO A 39 -17.98 24.37 24.16
N GLU A 40 -17.76 24.93 25.36
CA GLU A 40 -17.40 24.17 26.57
C GLU A 40 -18.37 23.01 26.86
N LYS A 41 -19.67 23.23 26.59
CA LYS A 41 -20.73 22.21 26.74
C LYS A 41 -20.63 21.04 25.74
N ALA A 42 -20.03 21.26 24.58
CA ALA A 42 -19.83 20.24 23.54
C ALA A 42 -18.45 19.54 23.66
N ARG A 43 -17.50 20.15 24.37
CA ARG A 43 -16.12 19.65 24.51
C ARG A 43 -16.08 18.21 25.03
N GLY A 44 -16.84 17.88 26.07
CA GLY A 44 -16.87 16.52 26.63
C GLY A 44 -17.42 15.45 25.66
N LEU A 45 -18.38 15.80 24.81
CA LEU A 45 -18.90 14.89 23.77
C LEU A 45 -17.86 14.67 22.68
N VAL A 46 -17.20 15.75 22.22
CA VAL A 46 -16.14 15.63 21.22
C VAL A 46 -14.96 14.82 21.74
N GLU A 47 -14.56 15.05 23.00
CA GLU A 47 -13.47 14.30 23.61
C GLU A 47 -13.79 12.80 23.68
N GLN A 48 -15.04 12.45 24.04
CA GLN A 48 -15.48 11.07 24.05
C GLN A 48 -15.46 10.46 22.63
N THR A 49 -15.95 11.18 21.62
CA THR A 49 -15.93 10.71 20.23
C THR A 49 -14.52 10.41 19.73
N ILE A 50 -13.54 11.26 20.08
CA ILE A 50 -12.14 11.01 19.72
C ILE A 50 -11.59 9.79 20.46
N ARG A 51 -11.88 9.63 21.76
CA ARG A 51 -11.48 8.44 22.54
C ARG A 51 -12.08 7.15 21.98
N ASP A 52 -13.27 7.23 21.41
CA ASP A 52 -13.94 6.12 20.72
C ASP A 52 -13.35 5.85 19.32
N GLY A 53 -12.27 6.55 18.94
CA GLY A 53 -11.55 6.36 17.69
C GLY A 53 -12.19 7.04 16.47
N LYS A 54 -13.21 7.87 16.68
CA LYS A 54 -14.04 8.47 15.63
C LYS A 54 -13.64 9.90 15.26
N GLY A 55 -12.44 10.32 15.64
CA GLY A 55 -11.90 11.65 15.36
C GLY A 55 -10.76 11.59 14.34
N TRP A 56 -10.78 12.51 13.37
CA TRP A 56 -9.80 12.58 12.29
C TRP A 56 -9.34 14.01 12.02
N ALA A 57 -8.07 14.18 11.66
CA ALA A 57 -7.53 15.39 11.05
C ALA A 57 -7.24 15.13 9.57
N ALA A 58 -7.86 15.89 8.67
CA ALA A 58 -7.55 15.92 7.26
C ALA A 58 -6.59 17.08 6.96
N PHE A 59 -5.38 16.75 6.56
CA PHE A 59 -4.34 17.68 6.13
C PHE A 59 -4.36 17.81 4.61
N GLY A 60 -4.03 19.00 4.11
CA GLY A 60 -3.87 19.23 2.68
C GLY A 60 -3.13 20.53 2.42
N THR A 61 -2.95 20.88 1.15
CA THR A 61 -2.38 22.17 0.77
C THR A 61 -3.36 23.01 -0.01
N LYS A 62 -3.29 24.33 0.19
CA LYS A 62 -4.10 25.29 -0.55
C LYS A 62 -3.31 26.55 -0.77
N THR A 63 -3.60 27.22 -1.88
CA THR A 63 -3.07 28.56 -2.11
C THR A 63 -4.00 29.59 -1.48
N ASN A 64 -3.43 30.46 -0.65
CA ASN A 64 -4.18 31.53 0.02
C ASN A 64 -4.45 32.72 -0.91
N ALA A 65 -5.14 33.75 -0.40
CA ALA A 65 -5.45 34.96 -1.17
C ALA A 65 -4.22 35.76 -1.62
N GLU A 66 -3.09 35.61 -0.94
CA GLU A 66 -1.79 36.22 -1.28
C GLU A 66 -0.98 35.38 -2.28
N ASN A 67 -1.60 34.35 -2.88
CA ASN A 67 -0.95 33.41 -3.77
C ASN A 67 0.17 32.57 -3.11
N ARG A 68 0.14 32.37 -1.79
CA ARG A 68 1.12 31.52 -1.09
C ARG A 68 0.55 30.12 -0.90
N LEU A 69 1.35 29.11 -1.22
CA LEU A 69 1.02 27.72 -0.91
C LEU A 69 1.23 27.48 0.59
N GLU A 70 0.19 27.00 1.26
CA GLU A 70 0.16 26.75 2.69
C GLU A 70 -0.38 25.33 2.97
N VAL A 71 0.05 24.75 4.08
CA VAL A 71 -0.55 23.51 4.60
C VAL A 71 -1.72 23.89 5.50
N GLN A 72 -2.83 23.18 5.33
CA GLN A 72 -4.05 23.37 6.10
C GLN A 72 -4.51 22.06 6.72
N VAL A 73 -5.27 22.17 7.80
CA VAL A 73 -5.88 21.04 8.51
C VAL A 73 -7.37 21.29 8.72
N LEU A 74 -8.15 20.22 8.68
CA LEU A 74 -9.56 20.20 9.03
C LEU A 74 -9.85 19.03 9.96
N TYR A 75 -10.52 19.34 11.06
CA TYR A 75 -10.86 18.34 12.06
C TYR A 75 -12.29 17.83 11.84
N LEU A 76 -12.44 16.52 11.85
CA LEU A 76 -13.64 15.77 11.50
C LEU A 76 -13.98 14.80 12.62
N LEU A 77 -15.27 14.67 12.92
CA LEU A 77 -15.82 13.69 13.83
C LEU A 77 -16.83 12.83 13.09
N GLU A 78 -16.78 11.52 13.29
CA GLU A 78 -17.82 10.62 12.79
C GLU A 78 -19.02 10.64 13.74
N ASP A 79 -20.20 10.90 13.18
CA ASP A 79 -21.50 10.81 13.84
C ASP A 79 -22.44 9.92 13.02
N GLY A 80 -22.57 8.67 13.45
CA GLY A 80 -23.30 7.62 12.73
C GLY A 80 -22.71 7.38 11.33
N ASP A 81 -23.52 7.59 10.30
CA ASP A 81 -23.13 7.46 8.88
C ASP A 81 -22.61 8.77 8.27
N THR A 82 -22.40 9.81 9.09
CA THR A 82 -22.01 11.15 8.63
C THR A 82 -20.72 11.63 9.29
N CYS A 83 -20.02 12.56 8.62
CA CYS A 83 -18.86 13.25 9.19
C CYS A 83 -19.20 14.71 9.41
N VAL A 84 -18.95 15.22 10.61
CA VAL A 84 -19.14 16.61 10.99
C VAL A 84 -17.79 17.28 11.17
N THR A 85 -17.62 18.47 10.59
CA THR A 85 -16.42 19.29 10.79
C THR A 85 -16.51 20.03 12.12
N ILE A 86 -15.42 20.04 12.89
CA ILE A 86 -15.35 20.77 14.16
C ILE A 86 -15.25 22.30 13.92
N GLN A 87 -14.76 22.68 12.75
CA GLN A 87 -14.54 24.07 12.35
C GLN A 87 -15.13 24.33 10.96
N ASP A 88 -15.61 25.56 10.74
CA ASP A 88 -16.26 25.95 9.49
C ASP A 88 -15.28 26.01 8.31
N ASN A 89 -14.00 26.31 8.58
CA ASN A 89 -12.97 26.45 7.56
C ASN A 89 -11.67 25.74 7.93
N PRO A 90 -10.91 25.25 6.94
CA PRO A 90 -9.56 24.75 7.15
C PRO A 90 -8.64 25.77 7.84
N GLU A 91 -7.88 25.33 8.82
CA GLU A 91 -6.92 26.16 9.54
C GLU A 91 -5.52 26.00 8.96
N ARG A 92 -4.73 27.07 8.91
CA ARG A 92 -3.32 27.00 8.51
C ARG A 92 -2.51 26.32 9.61
N ILE A 93 -1.67 25.37 9.21
CA ILE A 93 -0.73 24.69 10.12
C ILE A 93 0.72 24.87 9.67
N SER A 94 1.61 25.03 10.65
CA SER A 94 3.05 25.06 10.39
C SER A 94 3.57 23.64 10.14
N PRO A 95 4.40 23.42 9.10
CA PRO A 95 5.03 22.13 8.83
C PRO A 95 5.77 21.50 10.01
N ILE A 96 6.29 22.31 10.93
CA ILE A 96 7.02 21.84 12.11
C ILE A 96 6.14 21.06 13.11
N TYR A 97 4.81 21.17 13.01
CA TYR A 97 3.86 20.48 13.87
C TYR A 97 3.13 19.35 13.12
N LEU A 98 3.59 18.98 11.93
CA LEU A 98 2.91 17.94 11.15
C LEU A 98 3.37 16.55 11.60
N PRO A 99 2.45 15.59 11.73
CA PRO A 99 2.82 14.19 11.98
C PRO A 99 3.84 13.69 10.96
N GLU A 100 4.70 12.75 11.35
CA GLU A 100 5.71 12.19 10.46
C GLU A 100 5.07 11.62 9.17
N ALA A 101 4.03 10.80 9.31
CA ALA A 101 3.32 10.19 8.19
C ALA A 101 2.71 11.22 7.23
N VAL A 102 2.20 12.34 7.77
CA VAL A 102 1.67 13.46 6.99
C VAL A 102 2.80 14.19 6.25
N SER A 103 3.91 14.47 6.95
CA SER A 103 5.08 15.12 6.38
C SER A 103 5.66 14.30 5.22
N ARG A 104 5.82 12.98 5.39
CA ARG A 104 6.25 12.06 4.33
C ARG A 104 5.30 12.10 3.14
N SER A 105 4.00 11.99 3.38
CA SER A 105 2.98 11.99 2.34
C SER A 105 2.97 13.30 1.54
N LEU A 106 3.08 14.46 2.20
CA LEU A 106 3.17 15.76 1.54
C LEU A 106 4.46 15.92 0.74
N LEU A 107 5.62 15.51 1.28
CA LEU A 107 6.88 15.51 0.54
C LEU A 107 6.80 14.67 -0.74
N LEU A 108 6.10 13.53 -0.69
CA LEU A 108 5.87 12.68 -1.86
C LEU A 108 4.97 13.34 -2.89
N PHE A 109 3.90 14.02 -2.49
CA PHE A 109 3.09 14.82 -3.40
C PHE A 109 3.94 15.89 -4.11
N PHE A 110 4.94 16.45 -3.41
CA PHE A 110 5.89 17.42 -3.97
C PHE A 110 7.11 16.79 -4.64
N ARG A 111 7.22 15.45 -4.68
CA ARG A 111 8.34 14.70 -5.26
C ARG A 111 9.71 15.05 -4.64
N LEU A 112 9.72 15.23 -3.33
CA LEU A 112 10.92 15.43 -2.52
C LEU A 112 11.30 14.13 -1.83
N SER A 113 12.59 13.97 -1.48
CA SER A 113 13.05 12.80 -0.70
C SER A 113 12.29 12.73 0.63
N THR A 114 11.94 11.50 1.02
CA THR A 114 11.37 11.16 2.32
C THR A 114 12.41 10.49 3.23
N ASP A 115 13.70 10.58 2.93
CA ASP A 115 14.73 9.99 3.79
C ASP A 115 14.97 10.90 5.00
N GLY A 116 15.29 10.29 6.13
CA GLY A 116 15.60 11.01 7.36
C GLY A 116 14.57 10.84 8.48
N ASP A 117 14.90 11.44 9.61
CA ASP A 117 14.04 11.51 10.78
C ASP A 117 12.93 12.56 10.63
N GLU A 118 12.00 12.59 11.58
CA GLU A 118 10.86 13.50 11.60
C GLU A 118 11.25 14.99 11.48
N VAL A 119 12.35 15.39 12.13
CA VAL A 119 12.85 16.77 12.11
C VAL A 119 13.37 17.12 10.72
N GLU A 120 14.11 16.21 10.10
CA GLU A 120 14.62 16.37 8.73
C GLU A 120 13.48 16.46 7.70
N LEU A 121 12.43 15.65 7.85
CA LEU A 121 11.26 15.68 6.98
C LEU A 121 10.50 17.00 7.07
N ARG A 122 10.19 17.44 8.30
CA ARG A 122 9.52 18.72 8.55
C ARG A 122 10.34 19.90 8.03
N SER A 123 11.64 19.88 8.27
CA SER A 123 12.58 20.92 7.80
C SER A 123 12.61 20.99 6.28
N ARG A 124 12.62 19.84 5.60
CA ARG A 124 12.59 19.76 4.14
C ARG A 124 11.29 20.31 3.55
N LEU A 125 10.16 19.96 4.16
CA LEU A 125 8.85 20.45 3.74
C LEU A 125 8.74 21.97 3.93
N GLN A 126 9.21 22.47 5.07
CA GLN A 126 9.28 23.91 5.35
C GLN A 126 10.15 24.65 4.32
N ALA A 127 11.35 24.15 4.05
CA ALA A 127 12.27 24.75 3.08
C ALA A 127 11.67 24.80 1.66
N PHE A 128 10.96 23.75 1.26
CA PHE A 128 10.26 23.70 -0.02
C PHE A 128 9.16 24.77 -0.12
N LEU A 129 8.30 24.88 0.89
CA LEU A 129 7.22 25.86 0.90
C LEU A 129 7.76 27.29 0.90
N THR A 130 8.81 27.56 1.68
CA THR A 130 9.51 28.86 1.68
C THR A 130 9.99 29.21 0.26
N LYS A 131 10.78 28.32 -0.36
CA LYS A 131 11.34 28.56 -1.71
C LYS A 131 10.28 28.68 -2.81
N THR A 132 9.19 27.92 -2.68
CA THR A 132 8.05 27.96 -3.62
C THR A 132 7.32 29.30 -3.56
N ASN A 133 7.21 29.87 -2.36
CA ASN A 133 6.53 31.13 -2.13
C ASN A 133 7.41 32.35 -2.46
N GLU A 134 8.74 32.24 -2.41
CA GLU A 134 9.68 33.32 -2.79
C GLU A 134 9.60 33.73 -4.27
N ASN A 135 9.25 32.78 -5.17
CA ASN A 135 9.26 32.99 -6.63
C ASN A 135 7.86 33.15 -7.25
N ARG A 136 6.80 33.27 -6.45
CA ARG A 136 5.43 33.44 -6.96
C ARG A 136 5.08 34.91 -7.17
N SER A 137 4.74 35.29 -8.40
CA SER A 137 4.19 36.62 -8.68
C SER A 137 2.77 36.75 -8.13
N THR A 138 2.42 37.93 -7.62
CA THR A 138 1.10 38.24 -7.02
C THR A 138 -0.09 38.13 -7.99
N SER A 139 0.15 38.03 -9.31
CA SER A 139 -0.92 37.94 -10.33
C SER A 139 -1.19 36.55 -10.89
N THR A 140 -0.47 35.52 -10.43
CA THR A 140 -0.68 34.15 -10.90
C THR A 140 -1.11 33.25 -9.76
N ALA A 141 -2.37 33.41 -9.31
CA ALA A 141 -3.04 32.32 -8.63
C ALA A 141 -2.76 31.05 -9.45
N PRO A 142 -2.23 29.98 -8.84
CA PRO A 142 -1.63 28.91 -9.59
C PRO A 142 -2.78 28.25 -10.32
N ARG A 143 -2.68 28.16 -11.64
CA ARG A 143 -3.36 27.03 -12.29
C ARG A 143 -2.83 25.80 -11.58
N VAL A 144 -3.73 25.03 -10.99
CA VAL A 144 -3.49 23.71 -10.42
C VAL A 144 -2.43 23.02 -11.26
N VAL A 145 -1.19 23.01 -10.78
CA VAL A 145 -0.24 22.02 -11.27
C VAL A 145 -0.81 20.76 -10.65
N LYS A 146 -1.65 20.05 -11.41
CA LYS A 146 -1.99 18.67 -11.07
C LYS A 146 -0.64 18.03 -10.79
N GLY A 147 -0.33 17.79 -9.52
CA GLY A 147 0.94 17.22 -9.10
C GLY A 147 1.19 16.07 -10.05
N GLY A 148 2.31 16.13 -10.78
CA GLY A 148 2.53 15.16 -11.84
C GLY A 148 2.34 13.80 -11.20
N LYS A 149 1.41 12.98 -11.73
CA LYS A 149 1.13 11.64 -11.22
C LYS A 149 2.44 10.98 -10.79
N PRO A 150 2.54 10.39 -9.59
CA PRO A 150 3.71 9.63 -9.18
C PRO A 150 4.26 8.86 -10.37
N ARG A 151 5.55 9.07 -10.64
CA ARG A 151 6.17 8.54 -11.85
C ARG A 151 5.99 7.02 -11.80
N LYS A 152 5.45 6.46 -12.89
CA LYS A 152 5.33 5.01 -13.03
C LYS A 152 6.73 4.41 -12.80
N ILE A 153 6.83 3.48 -11.87
CA ILE A 153 8.07 2.74 -11.63
C ILE A 153 8.31 1.89 -12.88
N ASP A 154 9.52 1.93 -13.44
CA ASP A 154 9.89 0.98 -14.50
C ASP A 154 9.92 -0.42 -13.89
N SER A 155 8.94 -1.23 -14.25
CA SER A 155 8.72 -2.53 -13.63
C SER A 155 9.88 -3.50 -13.88
N ARG A 156 10.58 -3.38 -15.01
CA ARG A 156 11.73 -4.25 -15.32
C ARG A 156 12.95 -3.83 -14.53
N GLU A 157 13.18 -2.52 -14.41
CA GLU A 157 14.28 -1.99 -13.59
C GLU A 157 14.06 -2.31 -12.10
N TYR A 158 12.83 -2.14 -11.61
CA TYR A 158 12.50 -2.36 -10.20
C TYR A 158 12.73 -3.79 -9.74
N VAL A 159 12.35 -4.78 -10.56
CA VAL A 159 12.50 -6.19 -10.18
C VAL A 159 13.94 -6.68 -10.24
N ARG A 160 14.87 -5.88 -10.80
CA ARG A 160 16.30 -6.26 -10.86
C ARG A 160 16.93 -6.50 -9.50
N LYS A 161 16.38 -5.90 -8.43
CA LYS A 161 16.83 -6.15 -7.06
C LYS A 161 16.69 -7.62 -6.62
N TRP A 162 15.92 -8.42 -7.36
CA TRP A 162 15.78 -9.87 -7.17
C TRP A 162 16.50 -10.71 -8.23
N GLU A 163 17.31 -10.09 -9.11
CA GLU A 163 18.20 -10.83 -9.99
C GLU A 163 19.16 -11.69 -9.17
N GLY A 164 19.24 -12.98 -9.48
CA GLY A 164 20.01 -13.97 -8.73
C GLY A 164 19.24 -14.67 -7.60
N LEU A 165 18.09 -14.13 -7.17
CA LEU A 165 17.18 -14.81 -6.25
C LEU A 165 16.08 -15.57 -7.00
N PHE A 166 15.52 -14.97 -8.04
CA PHE A 166 14.45 -15.59 -8.82
C PHE A 166 14.89 -15.87 -10.27
N PRO A 167 14.37 -16.95 -10.89
CA PRO A 167 14.58 -17.21 -12.31
C PRO A 167 13.87 -16.16 -13.19
N ALA A 168 14.36 -15.99 -14.42
CA ALA A 168 13.93 -14.93 -15.32
C ALA A 168 12.41 -14.89 -15.56
N GLN A 169 11.77 -16.05 -15.71
CA GLN A 169 10.33 -16.16 -15.94
C GLN A 169 9.51 -15.67 -14.72
N MET A 170 10.03 -15.87 -13.51
CA MET A 170 9.41 -15.36 -12.29
C MET A 170 9.60 -13.85 -12.18
N LEU A 171 10.79 -13.33 -12.51
CA LEU A 171 11.05 -11.89 -12.56
C LEU A 171 10.13 -11.17 -13.57
N GLU A 172 9.89 -11.77 -14.73
CA GLU A 172 8.91 -11.25 -15.70
C GLU A 172 7.50 -11.21 -15.12
N SER A 173 7.13 -12.22 -14.33
CA SER A 173 5.83 -12.29 -13.67
C SER A 173 5.70 -11.23 -12.59
N ILE A 174 6.71 -11.08 -11.73
CA ILE A 174 6.77 -10.02 -10.71
C ILE A 174 6.74 -8.63 -11.36
N ALA A 175 7.38 -8.44 -12.51
CA ALA A 175 7.31 -7.18 -13.26
C ALA A 175 5.87 -6.86 -13.71
N ARG A 176 5.10 -7.86 -14.16
CA ARG A 176 3.67 -7.68 -14.46
C ARG A 176 2.87 -7.27 -13.22
N LEU A 177 3.18 -7.83 -12.05
CA LEU A 177 2.54 -7.45 -10.79
C LEU A 177 2.92 -6.01 -10.38
N GLN A 178 4.18 -5.60 -10.56
CA GLN A 178 4.62 -4.21 -10.36
C GLN A 178 3.89 -3.25 -11.31
N ASP A 179 3.70 -3.62 -12.58
CA ASP A 179 2.89 -2.84 -13.51
C ASP A 179 1.44 -2.68 -13.04
N ALA A 180 0.90 -3.71 -12.39
CA ALA A 180 -0.44 -3.67 -11.83
C ALA A 180 -0.53 -2.87 -10.52
N CYS A 181 0.47 -2.91 -9.63
CA CYS A 181 0.60 -1.95 -8.51
C CYS A 181 0.67 -0.51 -9.04
N ASN A 182 1.39 -0.29 -10.13
CA ASN A 182 1.51 0.98 -10.83
C ASN A 182 0.20 1.45 -11.48
N SER A 183 -0.79 0.58 -11.75
CA SER A 183 -1.99 0.90 -12.54
C SER A 183 -2.81 2.07 -11.97
N ARG A 184 -2.71 2.32 -10.65
CA ARG A 184 -3.36 3.45 -9.98
C ARG A 184 -2.60 4.77 -10.11
N ASN A 185 -1.48 4.80 -10.85
CA ASN A 185 -0.58 5.94 -11.04
C ASN A 185 -0.18 6.62 -9.72
N ASN A 186 -0.12 5.86 -8.64
CA ASN A 186 0.21 6.35 -7.32
C ASN A 186 1.66 6.05 -6.94
N GLY A 187 2.47 5.46 -7.83
CA GLY A 187 3.88 5.15 -7.52
C GLY A 187 4.01 4.03 -6.47
N SER A 188 2.99 3.16 -6.36
CA SER A 188 3.09 1.99 -5.49
C SER A 188 4.12 1.01 -6.00
N GLU A 189 4.89 0.48 -5.06
CA GLU A 189 5.89 -0.52 -5.32
C GLU A 189 5.43 -1.89 -4.80
N ILE A 190 5.89 -2.94 -5.46
CA ILE A 190 5.61 -4.30 -5.05
C ILE A 190 6.50 -4.69 -3.87
N ASP A 191 5.85 -5.19 -2.83
CA ASP A 191 6.46 -5.70 -1.61
C ASP A 191 6.09 -7.17 -1.44
N LEU A 192 7.09 -8.02 -1.27
CA LEU A 192 6.92 -9.47 -1.17
C LEU A 192 7.07 -9.87 0.30
N SER A 193 6.15 -10.68 0.81
CA SER A 193 6.31 -11.28 2.13
C SER A 193 7.50 -12.24 2.16
N ASP A 194 8.09 -12.46 3.34
CA ASP A 194 9.14 -13.46 3.54
C ASP A 194 8.71 -14.88 3.16
N LYS A 195 7.39 -15.15 3.18
CA LYS A 195 6.78 -16.44 2.80
C LYS A 195 6.25 -16.45 1.37
N PHE A 196 6.72 -15.53 0.52
CA PHE A 196 6.30 -15.45 -0.87
C PHE A 196 6.63 -16.74 -1.62
N VAL A 197 7.78 -17.35 -1.35
CA VAL A 197 8.17 -18.65 -1.91
C VAL A 197 8.20 -19.72 -0.81
N THR A 198 7.62 -20.88 -1.10
CA THR A 198 7.78 -22.10 -0.31
C THR A 198 8.56 -23.12 -1.13
N GLY A 199 9.71 -23.57 -0.62
CA GLY A 199 10.51 -24.66 -1.20
C GLY A 199 10.06 -26.02 -0.67
N ALA A 200 9.80 -26.99 -1.55
CA ALA A 200 9.47 -28.37 -1.20
C ALA A 200 9.74 -29.32 -2.39
N ASP A 201 10.02 -30.60 -2.13
CA ASP A 201 10.05 -31.64 -3.18
C ASP A 201 8.61 -32.08 -3.51
N LEU A 202 8.03 -31.50 -4.56
CA LEU A 202 6.62 -31.68 -4.94
C LEU A 202 6.44 -32.93 -5.81
N ASP A 203 7.38 -33.24 -6.71
CA ASP A 203 7.26 -34.36 -7.65
C ASP A 203 7.99 -35.65 -7.21
N GLY A 204 8.77 -35.58 -6.12
CA GLY A 204 9.43 -36.73 -5.49
C GLY A 204 10.80 -37.06 -6.07
N ASP A 205 11.38 -36.19 -6.89
CA ASP A 205 12.69 -36.41 -7.52
C ASP A 205 13.89 -36.01 -6.63
N ARG A 206 13.61 -35.56 -5.40
CA ARG A 206 14.56 -35.10 -4.36
C ARG A 206 15.22 -33.74 -4.63
N TYR A 207 14.78 -33.02 -5.65
CA TYR A 207 15.16 -31.63 -5.84
C TYR A 207 14.12 -30.68 -5.24
N GLU A 208 14.57 -29.47 -4.87
CA GLU A 208 13.68 -28.47 -4.31
C GLU A 208 12.88 -27.80 -5.44
N ASP A 209 11.56 -27.92 -5.37
CA ASP A 209 10.60 -27.20 -6.19
C ASP A 209 10.09 -25.97 -5.46
N TRP A 210 9.65 -24.96 -6.21
CA TRP A 210 9.15 -23.72 -5.64
C TRP A 210 7.65 -23.54 -5.90
N VAL A 211 6.94 -23.13 -4.85
CA VAL A 211 5.59 -22.57 -4.94
C VAL A 211 5.65 -21.12 -4.51
N ALA A 212 5.50 -20.19 -5.46
CA ALA A 212 5.39 -18.77 -5.15
C ALA A 212 3.92 -18.36 -5.04
N ASN A 213 3.53 -17.84 -3.88
CA ASN A 213 2.16 -17.58 -3.50
C ASN A 213 1.80 -16.09 -3.66
N GLY A 214 0.86 -15.77 -4.56
CA GLY A 214 0.35 -14.42 -4.78
C GLY A 214 -0.28 -13.77 -3.55
N TYR A 215 -0.77 -14.53 -2.56
CA TYR A 215 -1.22 -13.96 -1.28
C TYR A 215 -0.10 -13.23 -0.52
N GLY A 216 1.16 -13.60 -0.77
CA GLY A 216 2.34 -12.94 -0.21
C GLY A 216 2.75 -11.66 -0.95
N VAL A 217 1.96 -11.17 -1.90
CA VAL A 217 2.27 -9.97 -2.68
C VAL A 217 1.46 -8.78 -2.18
N PHE A 218 2.13 -7.65 -2.00
CA PHE A 218 1.53 -6.42 -1.53
C PHE A 218 1.95 -5.26 -2.44
N CYS A 219 1.09 -4.26 -2.57
CA CYS A 219 1.47 -2.94 -3.06
C CYS A 219 1.68 -2.03 -1.85
N ARG A 220 2.88 -1.49 -1.71
CA ARG A 220 3.19 -0.42 -0.77
C ARG A 220 3.04 0.91 -1.49
N GLY A 221 2.09 1.71 -1.04
CA GLY A 221 1.89 3.06 -1.56
C GLY A 221 2.94 4.04 -1.05
N PRO A 222 3.04 5.24 -1.65
CA PRO A 222 3.92 6.30 -1.15
C PRO A 222 3.57 6.70 0.29
N ASP A 223 2.30 6.62 0.66
CA ASP A 223 1.78 6.83 2.01
C ASP A 223 2.30 5.80 3.04
N GLY A 224 3.13 4.83 2.63
CA GLY A 224 3.57 3.71 3.46
C GLY A 224 2.50 2.63 3.64
N GLY A 225 1.28 2.88 3.16
CA GLY A 225 0.16 1.95 3.25
C GLY A 225 0.44 0.68 2.47
N ARG A 226 0.32 -0.46 3.14
CA ARG A 226 0.51 -1.79 2.55
C ARG A 226 -0.84 -2.41 2.21
N ARG A 227 -1.05 -2.78 0.95
CA ARG A 227 -2.31 -3.38 0.47
C ARG A 227 -2.02 -4.71 -0.19
N GLN A 228 -2.72 -5.78 0.20
CA GLN A 228 -2.55 -7.08 -0.44
C GLN A 228 -2.91 -6.97 -1.93
N PHE A 229 -2.00 -7.44 -2.78
CA PHE A 229 -2.16 -7.42 -4.21
C PHE A 229 -2.88 -8.68 -4.65
N ALA A 230 -4.00 -8.50 -5.36
CA ALA A 230 -4.76 -9.58 -6.02
C ALA A 230 -5.08 -10.80 -5.13
N SER A 231 -5.76 -10.56 -4.00
CA SER A 231 -6.68 -11.55 -3.45
C SER A 231 -8.10 -11.09 -3.70
N ASP A 232 -8.84 -11.81 -4.54
CA ASP A 232 -10.28 -11.66 -4.68
C ASP A 232 -10.97 -12.97 -4.31
N GLU A 233 -12.28 -13.03 -4.48
CA GLU A 233 -13.08 -14.22 -4.20
C GLU A 233 -12.69 -15.44 -5.07
N HIS A 234 -11.96 -15.22 -6.17
CA HIS A 234 -11.51 -16.24 -7.12
C HIS A 234 -10.07 -16.72 -6.86
N GLY A 235 -9.39 -16.19 -5.84
CA GLY A 235 -8.07 -16.63 -5.42
C GLY A 235 -6.89 -15.82 -5.97
N ALA A 236 -5.67 -16.22 -5.59
CA ALA A 236 -4.43 -15.53 -5.93
C ALA A 236 -3.67 -16.26 -7.04
N THR A 237 -2.85 -15.54 -7.80
CA THR A 237 -1.93 -16.16 -8.76
C THR A 237 -0.86 -16.94 -8.01
N VAL A 238 -0.60 -18.17 -8.42
CA VAL A 238 0.42 -19.05 -7.88
C VAL A 238 1.31 -19.53 -9.00
N TRP A 239 2.62 -19.46 -8.78
CA TRP A 239 3.63 -19.96 -9.70
C TRP A 239 4.22 -21.24 -9.12
N VAL A 240 4.13 -22.32 -9.88
CA VAL A 240 4.73 -23.61 -9.53
C VAL A 240 5.92 -23.85 -10.45
N MET A 241 7.09 -24.08 -9.86
CA MET A 241 8.33 -24.35 -10.57
C MET A 241 8.86 -25.69 -10.13
N LEU A 242 8.87 -26.65 -11.05
CA LEU A 242 9.51 -27.94 -10.79
C LEU A 242 10.98 -27.86 -11.19
N SER A 243 11.83 -28.43 -10.34
CA SER A 243 13.24 -28.60 -10.59
C SER A 243 13.50 -29.81 -11.46
N SER A 244 14.60 -29.78 -12.20
CA SER A 244 15.11 -30.95 -12.89
C SER A 244 16.62 -30.95 -12.76
N ASN A 245 17.17 -31.96 -12.10
CA ASN A 245 18.60 -32.04 -11.77
C ASN A 245 19.10 -30.82 -10.99
N GLY A 246 18.30 -30.32 -10.04
CA GLY A 246 18.63 -29.17 -9.20
C GLY A 246 18.52 -27.81 -9.87
N LYS A 247 17.97 -27.74 -11.10
CA LYS A 247 17.68 -26.48 -11.79
C LYS A 247 16.18 -26.29 -11.91
N LEU A 248 15.67 -25.19 -11.35
CA LEU A 248 14.27 -24.80 -11.51
C LEU A 248 13.96 -24.58 -12.99
N GLY A 249 12.98 -25.33 -13.49
CA GLY A 249 12.55 -25.35 -14.88
C GLY A 249 11.44 -24.34 -15.19
N SER A 250 10.59 -24.69 -16.16
CA SER A 250 9.48 -23.85 -16.59
C SER A 250 8.49 -23.57 -15.46
N VAL A 251 7.98 -22.33 -15.44
CA VAL A 251 6.97 -21.87 -14.50
C VAL A 251 5.60 -22.21 -15.06
N ALA A 252 4.77 -22.87 -14.26
CA ALA A 252 3.35 -22.93 -14.53
C ALA A 252 2.61 -21.92 -13.65
N GLU A 253 1.87 -21.01 -14.28
CA GLU A 253 1.13 -19.93 -13.62
C GLU A 253 -0.36 -20.30 -13.56
N PHE A 254 -0.92 -20.34 -12.35
CA PHE A 254 -2.32 -20.67 -12.10
C PHE A 254 -2.96 -19.66 -11.18
N ARG A 255 -4.27 -19.68 -11.14
CA ARG A 255 -5.02 -18.99 -10.10
C ARG A 255 -5.60 -20.02 -9.15
N LEU A 256 -5.25 -19.90 -7.88
CA LEU A 256 -5.62 -20.87 -6.85
C LEU A 256 -6.40 -20.18 -5.72
N ALA A 257 -7.52 -20.81 -5.35
CA ALA A 257 -8.34 -20.41 -4.22
C ALA A 257 -7.82 -21.04 -2.91
N PRO A 258 -8.15 -20.48 -1.73
CA PRO A 258 -7.80 -21.13 -0.47
C PRO A 258 -8.41 -22.53 -0.40
N GLY A 259 -7.60 -23.53 -0.05
CA GLY A 259 -7.98 -24.94 -0.02
C GLY A 259 -7.66 -25.72 -1.30
N ASP A 260 -7.25 -25.06 -2.39
CA ASP A 260 -6.73 -25.76 -3.57
C ASP A 260 -5.43 -26.51 -3.22
N THR A 261 -5.18 -27.64 -3.88
CA THR A 261 -4.07 -28.55 -3.50
C THR A 261 -3.15 -28.89 -4.67
N ILE A 262 -1.89 -29.19 -4.33
CA ILE A 262 -0.95 -29.86 -5.22
C ILE A 262 -0.80 -31.29 -4.74
N ARG A 263 -1.06 -32.24 -5.64
CA ARG A 263 -1.01 -33.67 -5.40
C ARG A 263 0.13 -34.30 -6.17
N ARG A 264 0.94 -35.10 -5.49
CA ARG A 264 2.05 -35.85 -6.07
C ARG A 264 1.60 -37.22 -6.54
N TYR A 265 2.09 -37.59 -7.72
CA TYR A 265 2.03 -38.92 -8.33
C TYR A 265 3.45 -39.32 -8.77
N ASP A 266 3.63 -40.57 -9.17
CA ASP A 266 4.93 -41.04 -9.64
C ASP A 266 5.35 -40.32 -10.94
N GLY A 267 6.30 -39.38 -10.82
CA GLY A 267 6.93 -38.66 -11.92
C GLY A 267 6.15 -37.46 -12.47
N TYR A 268 5.13 -36.98 -11.75
CA TYR A 268 4.40 -35.75 -12.06
C TYR A 268 3.55 -35.26 -10.88
N VAL A 269 3.08 -34.01 -10.93
CA VAL A 269 2.13 -33.48 -9.95
C VAL A 269 0.84 -33.04 -10.64
N ILE A 270 -0.24 -32.99 -9.87
CA ILE A 270 -1.54 -32.47 -10.30
C ILE A 270 -1.90 -31.29 -9.41
N ILE A 271 -2.29 -30.21 -10.04
CA ILE A 271 -2.97 -29.09 -9.39
C ILE A 271 -4.46 -29.37 -9.43
N ASP A 272 -5.03 -29.48 -8.23
CA ASP A 272 -6.46 -29.63 -8.00
C ASP A 272 -7.01 -28.26 -7.55
N SER A 273 -7.60 -27.55 -8.51
CA SER A 273 -8.16 -26.22 -8.31
C SER A 273 -9.62 -26.18 -8.71
N LYS A 274 -10.39 -25.28 -8.08
CA LYS A 274 -11.76 -24.96 -8.51
C LYS A 274 -11.85 -24.53 -9.98
N LEU A 275 -10.76 -24.00 -10.56
CA LEU A 275 -10.73 -23.59 -11.97
C LEU A 275 -10.43 -24.74 -12.94
N GLY A 276 -9.97 -25.87 -12.44
CA GLY A 276 -9.64 -27.04 -13.25
C GLY A 276 -8.56 -27.90 -12.61
N ILE A 277 -8.39 -29.08 -13.20
CA ILE A 277 -7.40 -30.06 -12.78
C ILE A 277 -6.30 -30.07 -13.82
N TYR A 278 -5.07 -29.77 -13.43
CA TYR A 278 -3.95 -29.63 -14.36
C TYR A 278 -2.81 -30.54 -13.97
N SER A 279 -2.31 -31.33 -14.92
CA SER A 279 -1.09 -32.11 -14.72
C SER A 279 0.13 -31.26 -15.05
N LEU A 280 1.11 -31.29 -14.16
CA LEU A 280 2.42 -30.69 -14.35
C LEU A 280 3.49 -31.77 -14.44
N LYS A 281 4.24 -31.75 -15.54
CA LYS A 281 5.42 -32.58 -15.71
C LYS A 281 6.57 -31.71 -16.17
N ALA A 282 7.68 -31.71 -15.44
CA ALA A 282 8.86 -30.89 -15.73
C ALA A 282 8.53 -29.39 -15.95
N GLY A 283 7.60 -28.84 -15.16
CA GLY A 283 7.23 -27.41 -15.23
C GLY A 283 6.29 -27.02 -16.37
N SER A 284 5.74 -27.98 -17.13
CA SER A 284 4.79 -27.72 -18.22
C SER A 284 3.40 -28.24 -17.91
N THR A 285 2.38 -27.44 -18.23
CA THR A 285 0.97 -27.86 -18.18
C THR A 285 0.69 -28.85 -19.29
N VAL A 286 0.31 -30.06 -18.92
CA VAL A 286 -0.36 -31.00 -19.79
C VAL A 286 -1.86 -30.73 -19.64
N ASN A 287 -2.59 -30.66 -20.76
CA ASN A 287 -4.01 -30.31 -20.88
C ASN A 287 -4.89 -30.62 -19.64
N ALA A 288 -5.87 -29.77 -19.38
CA ALA A 288 -6.80 -29.96 -18.26
C ALA A 288 -7.38 -31.38 -18.23
N LEU A 289 -7.27 -32.03 -17.08
CA LEU A 289 -7.81 -33.36 -16.82
C LEU A 289 -9.31 -33.27 -16.53
N LYS A 290 -10.05 -34.30 -16.92
CA LYS A 290 -11.50 -34.39 -16.65
C LYS A 290 -11.81 -34.72 -15.19
N SER A 291 -10.90 -35.40 -14.50
CA SER A 291 -11.08 -35.86 -13.12
C SER A 291 -9.73 -36.12 -12.46
N ILE A 292 -9.70 -36.11 -11.13
CA ILE A 292 -8.50 -36.40 -10.35
C ILE A 292 -8.26 -37.92 -10.39
N PRO A 293 -7.08 -38.40 -10.80
CA PRO A 293 -6.72 -39.82 -10.73
C PRO A 293 -6.61 -40.33 -9.29
N GLU A 294 -6.91 -41.60 -9.06
CA GLU A 294 -6.77 -42.24 -7.76
C GLU A 294 -5.30 -42.35 -7.31
N GLY A 295 -5.06 -42.38 -6.00
CA GLY A 295 -3.75 -42.69 -5.40
C GLY A 295 -2.79 -41.51 -5.15
N GLY A 296 -3.09 -40.29 -5.60
CA GLY A 296 -2.23 -39.13 -5.38
C GLY A 296 -2.20 -38.64 -3.94
N ARG A 297 -1.02 -38.23 -3.45
CA ARG A 297 -0.81 -37.66 -2.11
C ARG A 297 -0.78 -36.14 -2.16
N ILE A 298 -1.52 -35.46 -1.27
CA ILE A 298 -1.41 -34.00 -1.12
C ILE A 298 -0.03 -33.66 -0.54
N VAL A 299 0.72 -32.83 -1.25
CA VAL A 299 2.06 -32.34 -0.85
C VAL A 299 2.06 -30.86 -0.53
N PHE A 300 1.07 -30.11 -1.04
CA PHE A 300 0.89 -28.71 -0.73
C PHE A 300 -0.60 -28.36 -0.70
N THR A 301 -1.00 -27.48 0.20
CA THR A 301 -2.35 -26.90 0.28
C THR A 301 -2.22 -25.40 0.38
N LEU A 302 -2.91 -24.68 -0.49
CA LEU A 302 -2.85 -23.22 -0.45
C LEU A 302 -3.66 -22.71 0.72
N ALA A 303 -2.97 -22.07 1.67
CA ALA A 303 -3.59 -21.37 2.79
C ALA A 303 -3.57 -19.86 2.55
N ARG A 304 -4.61 -19.17 3.03
CA ARG A 304 -4.56 -17.72 3.27
C ARG A 304 -3.66 -17.52 4.49
N THR A 305 -2.42 -17.10 4.27
CA THR A 305 -1.54 -16.63 5.35
C THR A 305 -1.66 -15.14 5.51
#